data_AF-A0A4R3JG82-F1
#
_entry.id   AF-A0A4R3JG82-F1
#
_cell.length_a   1.000
_cell.length_b   1.000
_cell.length_c   1.000
_cell.angle_alpha   90.00
_cell.angle_beta   90.00
_cell.angle_gamma   90.00
#
_symmetry.space_group_name_H-M   'P 1'
#
loop_
_entity.id
_entity.type
_entity.pdbx_description
1 polymer ?
#
loop_
_entity_poly.entity_id
_entity_poly.type
_entity_poly.pdbx_seq_one_letter_code
_entity_poly.pdbx_strand_id
1 'polypeptide(L)'
;MNRNTFTPSVFFSTPLRRGAANGLLFALLALGGCTPLGLAVGAGAATGVAAYEERGVDGAARDLRITGGILDLWLRADYHLPAEVGLEVYDGRAMLTGQVHDEKIRTEAVALAWKVDGVRDVINDIIVTDKGSLLDTARDSWITAQLKTELTFDKSVMAINYAIETVGGTVYMIGIAQNQGELDRVLAHARSIAYVRAVVNHVRIKRPS
;
A
#
# COMPACT_ATOMS: atom_id res chain seq x y z
N MET A 1 -53.85 40.10 51.17
CA MET A 1 -53.57 39.34 49.93
C MET A 1 -52.67 38.15 50.29
N ASN A 2 -53.20 36.94 50.54
CA ASN A 2 -53.66 35.90 49.58
C ASN A 2 -52.47 35.19 48.88
N ARG A 3 -51.91 34.11 49.46
CA ARG A 3 -52.15 32.66 49.26
C ARG A 3 -51.71 32.05 47.90
N ASN A 4 -51.17 30.83 48.02
CA ASN A 4 -51.13 29.68 47.10
C ASN A 4 -49.76 29.38 46.47
N THR A 5 -49.01 28.37 46.95
CA THR A 5 -49.13 26.92 46.67
C THR A 5 -49.25 26.58 45.19
N PHE A 6 -48.17 26.06 44.60
CA PHE A 6 -48.22 25.36 43.31
C PHE A 6 -47.20 24.19 43.27
N THR A 7 -47.75 22.99 43.38
CA THR A 7 -47.37 21.75 42.67
C THR A 7 -48.69 21.23 42.06
N PRO A 8 -48.77 20.44 40.96
CA PRO A 8 -47.79 19.43 40.56
C PRO A 8 -47.57 19.23 39.03
N SER A 9 -46.60 18.36 38.73
CA SER A 9 -46.42 17.47 37.57
C SER A 9 -47.26 17.66 36.30
N VAL A 10 -46.58 17.88 35.16
CA VAL A 10 -46.94 17.24 33.88
C VAL A 10 -45.66 16.84 33.15
N PHE A 11 -45.41 15.53 33.10
CA PHE A 11 -44.45 14.89 32.21
C PHE A 11 -44.93 15.08 30.77
N PHE A 12 -44.18 15.80 29.94
CA PHE A 12 -44.35 15.79 28.50
C PHE A 12 -43.30 14.85 27.89
N SER A 13 -43.75 13.65 27.54
CA SER A 13 -43.00 12.70 26.73
C SER A 13 -42.94 13.20 25.29
N THR A 14 -41.79 13.72 24.86
CA THR A 14 -41.48 13.88 23.43
C THR A 14 -41.16 12.52 22.80
N PRO A 15 -41.72 12.18 21.63
CA PRO A 15 -41.49 10.89 21.00
C PRO A 15 -40.06 10.78 20.45
N LEU A 16 -39.36 9.74 20.88
CA LEU A 16 -38.08 9.30 20.35
C LEU A 16 -38.25 8.96 18.86
N ARG A 17 -37.74 9.83 18.01
CA ARG A 17 -37.75 9.69 16.54
C ARG A 17 -36.93 8.45 16.15
N ARG A 18 -37.62 7.32 15.98
CA ARG A 18 -37.10 6.08 15.38
C ARG A 18 -36.66 6.36 13.94
N GLY A 19 -35.36 6.45 13.69
CA GLY A 19 -34.87 6.56 12.33
C GLY A 19 -33.39 6.90 12.21
N ALA A 20 -32.50 6.03 12.71
CA ALA A 20 -31.07 6.05 12.34
C ALA A 20 -30.28 4.80 12.80
N ALA A 21 -30.92 3.64 13.04
CA ALA A 21 -30.21 2.46 13.56
C ALA A 21 -29.81 1.42 12.49
N ASN A 22 -30.30 1.53 11.25
CA ASN A 22 -30.08 0.50 10.22
C ASN A 22 -28.91 0.76 9.26
N GLY A 23 -28.23 1.89 9.35
CA GLY A 23 -27.08 2.19 8.47
C GLY A 23 -25.76 1.59 8.93
N LEU A 24 -25.61 1.33 10.23
CA LEU A 24 -24.32 0.93 10.82
C LEU A 24 -24.03 -0.58 10.71
N LEU A 25 -25.04 -1.41 10.40
CA LEU A 25 -24.89 -2.86 10.30
C LEU A 25 -24.45 -3.34 8.90
N PHE A 26 -24.56 -2.49 7.86
CA PHE A 26 -24.16 -2.83 6.49
C PHE A 26 -22.66 -2.62 6.22
N ALA A 27 -21.97 -1.82 7.04
CA ALA A 27 -20.54 -1.53 6.85
C ALA A 27 -19.62 -2.67 7.32
N LEU A 28 -20.09 -3.56 8.22
CA LEU A 28 -19.30 -4.69 8.72
C LEU A 28 -19.16 -5.84 7.71
N LEU A 29 -20.02 -5.92 6.69
CA LEU A 29 -19.96 -6.95 5.65
C LEU A 29 -18.90 -6.67 4.55
N ALA A 30 -18.31 -5.48 4.53
CA ALA A 30 -17.28 -5.11 3.56
C ALA A 30 -15.86 -5.55 3.96
N LEU A 31 -15.66 -6.05 5.19
CA LEU A 31 -14.37 -6.57 5.67
C LEU A 31 -14.13 -8.04 5.31
N GLY A 32 -14.78 -8.55 4.27
CA GLY A 32 -14.67 -9.94 3.80
C GLY A 32 -13.32 -10.32 3.20
N GLY A 33 -12.20 -9.83 3.72
CA GLY A 33 -10.90 -10.42 3.43
C GLY A 33 -10.84 -11.82 4.05
N CYS A 34 -10.64 -12.84 3.22
CA CYS A 34 -10.36 -14.23 3.60
C CYS A 34 -11.54 -15.17 3.92
N THR A 35 -12.76 -14.93 3.43
CA THR A 35 -13.81 -15.98 3.39
C THR A 35 -14.02 -16.50 1.95
N PRO A 36 -14.58 -17.70 1.71
CA PRO A 36 -14.84 -18.17 0.34
C PRO A 36 -15.72 -17.22 -0.48
N LEU A 37 -16.68 -16.54 0.16
CA LEU A 37 -17.50 -15.50 -0.47
C LEU A 37 -16.69 -14.20 -0.68
N GLY A 38 -15.82 -13.86 0.27
CA GLY A 38 -14.84 -12.79 0.16
C GLY A 38 -13.81 -13.00 -0.95
N LEU A 39 -13.40 -14.24 -1.18
CA LEU A 39 -12.56 -14.66 -2.30
C LEU A 39 -13.33 -14.62 -3.62
N ALA A 40 -14.62 -14.96 -3.66
CA ALA A 40 -15.41 -14.86 -4.89
C ALA A 40 -15.60 -13.40 -5.35
N VAL A 41 -15.96 -12.50 -4.41
CA VAL A 41 -16.13 -11.07 -4.70
C VAL A 41 -14.76 -10.39 -4.90
N GLY A 42 -13.76 -10.75 -4.08
CA GLY A 42 -12.40 -10.21 -4.15
C GLY A 42 -11.62 -10.66 -5.38
N ALA A 43 -11.75 -11.93 -5.80
CA ALA A 43 -11.10 -12.44 -7.00
C ALA A 43 -11.66 -11.78 -8.26
N GLY A 44 -12.99 -11.56 -8.35
CA GLY A 44 -13.60 -10.85 -9.49
C GLY A 44 -13.15 -9.40 -9.60
N ALA A 45 -13.02 -8.69 -8.48
CA ALA A 45 -12.49 -7.33 -8.46
C ALA A 45 -11.00 -7.30 -8.83
N ALA A 46 -10.19 -8.23 -8.30
CA ALA A 46 -8.76 -8.31 -8.57
C ALA A 46 -8.45 -8.65 -10.03
N THR A 47 -9.19 -9.57 -10.66
CA THR A 47 -8.99 -9.90 -12.08
C THR A 47 -9.40 -8.77 -13.01
N GLY A 48 -10.47 -8.03 -12.68
CA GLY A 48 -10.87 -6.84 -13.43
C GLY A 48 -9.82 -5.74 -13.39
N VAL A 49 -9.26 -5.48 -12.21
CA VAL A 49 -8.23 -4.45 -11.98
C VAL A 49 -6.92 -4.82 -12.70
N ALA A 50 -6.44 -6.06 -12.58
CA ALA A 50 -5.19 -6.52 -13.21
C ALA A 50 -5.20 -6.46 -14.76
N ALA A 51 -6.38 -6.47 -15.40
CA ALA A 51 -6.49 -6.32 -16.85
C ALA A 51 -6.17 -4.90 -17.36
N TYR A 52 -6.27 -3.88 -16.48
CA TYR A 52 -5.93 -2.49 -16.81
C TYR A 52 -4.49 -2.12 -16.48
N GLU A 53 -3.73 -3.03 -15.87
CA GLU A 53 -2.30 -2.82 -15.64
C GLU A 53 -1.52 -2.96 -16.94
N GLU A 54 -0.43 -2.21 -17.07
CA GLU A 54 0.45 -2.28 -18.24
C GLU A 54 1.09 -3.65 -18.44
N ARG A 55 1.36 -4.36 -17.35
CA ARG A 55 1.87 -5.75 -17.38
C ARG A 55 0.78 -6.80 -17.64
N GLY A 56 -0.49 -6.40 -17.56
CA GLY A 56 -1.66 -7.27 -17.71
C GLY A 56 -1.77 -8.39 -16.65
N VAL A 57 -2.81 -9.21 -16.77
CA VAL A 57 -3.12 -10.29 -15.82
C VAL A 57 -1.99 -11.32 -15.73
N ASP A 58 -1.41 -11.74 -16.86
CA ASP A 58 -0.32 -12.72 -16.86
C ASP A 58 0.97 -12.15 -16.27
N GLY A 59 1.26 -10.87 -16.51
CA GLY A 59 2.39 -10.18 -15.88
C GLY A 59 2.19 -10.08 -14.37
N ALA A 60 0.99 -9.68 -13.93
CA ALA A 60 0.65 -9.64 -12.52
C ALA A 60 0.78 -11.01 -11.85
N ALA A 61 0.30 -12.07 -12.50
CA ALA A 61 0.43 -13.44 -11.99
C ALA A 61 1.89 -13.91 -11.93
N ARG A 62 2.74 -13.54 -12.90
CA ARG A 62 4.18 -13.83 -12.86
C ARG A 62 4.87 -13.11 -11.72
N ASP A 63 4.58 -11.83 -11.52
CA ASP A 63 5.17 -11.04 -10.45
C ASP A 63 4.77 -11.58 -9.07
N LEU A 64 3.50 -11.99 -8.89
CA LEU A 64 3.06 -12.64 -7.65
C LEU A 64 3.82 -13.95 -7.36
N ARG A 65 4.14 -14.74 -8.40
CA ARG A 65 4.97 -15.94 -8.25
C ARG A 65 6.41 -15.59 -7.87
N ILE A 66 6.98 -14.54 -8.48
CA ILE A 66 8.31 -14.04 -8.13
C ILE A 66 8.33 -13.58 -6.67
N THR A 67 7.37 -12.75 -6.24
CA THR A 67 7.23 -12.32 -4.84
C THR A 67 7.16 -13.52 -3.90
N GLY A 68 6.31 -14.51 -4.19
CA GLY A 68 6.19 -15.72 -3.39
C GLY A 68 7.50 -16.53 -3.32
N GLY A 69 8.24 -16.64 -4.43
CA GLY A 69 9.53 -17.32 -4.48
C GLY A 69 10.61 -16.60 -3.67
N ILE A 70 10.69 -15.26 -3.75
CA ILE A 70 11.67 -14.47 -3.00
C ILE A 70 11.37 -14.57 -1.50
N LEU A 71 10.09 -14.40 -1.11
CA LEU A 71 9.67 -14.51 0.28
C LEU A 71 9.92 -15.93 0.84
N ASP A 72 9.68 -17.00 0.07
CA ASP A 72 9.99 -18.37 0.49
C ASP A 72 11.50 -18.55 0.75
N LEU A 73 12.37 -18.05 -0.13
CA LEU A 73 13.81 -18.11 0.07
C LEU A 73 14.27 -17.28 1.27
N TRP A 74 13.74 -16.07 1.44
CA TRP A 74 14.04 -15.23 2.60
C TRP A 74 13.61 -15.91 3.90
N LEU A 75 12.36 -16.39 3.99
CA LEU A 75 11.85 -17.07 5.19
C LEU A 75 12.64 -18.32 5.56
N ARG A 76 13.14 -19.07 4.57
CA ARG A 76 13.97 -20.27 4.82
C ARG A 76 15.38 -19.94 5.26
N ALA A 77 15.93 -18.82 4.79
CA ALA A 77 17.28 -18.39 5.18
C ALA A 77 17.28 -17.73 6.56
N ASP A 78 16.38 -16.77 6.77
CA ASP A 78 16.17 -16.08 8.04
C ASP A 78 14.73 -15.52 8.11
N TYR A 79 13.96 -15.95 9.10
CA TYR A 79 12.57 -15.54 9.26
C TYR A 79 12.39 -14.04 9.57
N HIS A 80 13.47 -13.34 9.95
CA HIS A 80 13.47 -11.89 10.16
C HIS A 80 13.58 -11.10 8.84
N LEU A 81 14.13 -11.68 7.77
CA LEU A 81 14.35 -10.96 6.51
C LEU A 81 13.09 -10.26 5.96
N PRO A 82 11.92 -10.91 5.88
CA PRO A 82 10.70 -10.25 5.38
C PRO A 82 10.14 -9.18 6.32
N ALA A 83 10.58 -9.14 7.59
CA ALA A 83 10.18 -8.10 8.54
C ALA A 83 11.07 -6.86 8.45
N GLU A 84 12.31 -7.00 7.98
CA GLU A 84 13.30 -5.93 7.91
C GLU A 84 13.49 -5.36 6.49
N VAL A 85 13.22 -6.17 5.47
CA VAL A 85 13.38 -5.80 4.05
C VAL A 85 12.02 -5.86 3.36
N GLY A 86 11.57 -4.72 2.88
CA GLY A 86 10.44 -4.57 1.98
C GLY A 86 10.73 -5.10 0.58
N LEU A 87 9.70 -5.63 -0.07
CA LEU A 87 9.78 -6.23 -1.40
C LEU A 87 8.58 -5.82 -2.24
N GLU A 88 8.87 -5.09 -3.31
CA GLU A 88 7.89 -4.77 -4.35
C GLU A 88 8.37 -5.34 -5.69
N VAL A 89 7.54 -6.15 -6.36
CA VAL A 89 7.87 -6.74 -7.66
C VAL A 89 6.94 -6.18 -8.72
N TYR A 90 7.53 -5.55 -9.75
CA TYR A 90 6.77 -5.02 -10.89
C TYR A 90 7.48 -5.33 -12.20
N ASP A 91 6.77 -6.01 -13.10
CA ASP A 91 7.27 -6.47 -14.38
C ASP A 91 8.63 -7.18 -14.19
N GLY A 92 8.67 -8.20 -13.34
CA GLY A 92 9.84 -9.02 -13.04
C GLY A 92 11.05 -8.28 -12.45
N ARG A 93 10.91 -7.01 -12.08
CA ARG A 93 11.94 -6.23 -11.38
C ARG A 93 11.60 -6.21 -9.90
N ALA A 94 12.50 -6.71 -9.06
CA ALA A 94 12.34 -6.71 -7.62
C ALA A 94 13.01 -5.47 -7.02
N MET A 95 12.23 -4.61 -6.38
CA MET A 95 12.71 -3.47 -5.60
C MET A 95 12.74 -3.86 -4.14
N LEU A 96 13.93 -3.78 -3.53
CA LEU A 96 14.19 -4.15 -2.16
C LEU A 96 14.50 -2.87 -1.38
N THR A 97 13.70 -2.57 -0.36
CA THR A 97 13.84 -1.37 0.46
C THR A 97 13.91 -1.74 1.92
N GLY A 98 14.53 -0.92 2.76
CA GLY A 98 14.58 -1.17 4.19
C GLY A 98 15.70 -0.44 4.88
N GLN A 99 15.67 -0.50 6.21
CA GLN A 99 16.77 -0.06 7.06
C GLN A 99 17.20 -1.27 7.90
N VAL A 100 18.41 -1.75 7.64
CA VAL A 100 18.97 -2.94 8.29
C VAL A 100 20.19 -2.56 9.10
N HIS A 101 20.52 -3.35 10.12
CA HIS A 101 21.66 -3.07 11.00
C HIS A 101 22.98 -3.70 10.52
N ASP A 102 22.92 -4.60 9.53
CA ASP A 102 24.09 -5.35 9.05
C ASP A 102 24.13 -5.40 7.52
N GLU A 103 25.33 -5.22 6.97
CA GLU A 103 25.65 -5.42 5.56
C GLU A 103 25.31 -6.83 5.07
N LYS A 104 25.46 -7.81 5.96
CA LYS A 104 25.17 -9.22 5.67
C LYS A 104 23.71 -9.42 5.30
N ILE A 105 22.79 -8.80 6.04
CA ILE A 105 21.33 -8.88 5.78
C ILE A 105 21.02 -8.34 4.39
N ARG A 106 21.57 -7.17 4.05
CA ARG A 106 21.41 -6.57 2.72
C ARG A 106 21.93 -7.49 1.61
N THR A 107 23.15 -7.99 1.77
CA THR A 107 23.81 -8.84 0.77
C THR A 107 23.05 -10.16 0.58
N GLU A 108 22.58 -10.76 1.66
CA GLU A 108 21.81 -12.00 1.65
C GLU A 108 20.45 -11.81 0.98
N ALA A 109 19.71 -10.75 1.33
CA ALA A 109 18.41 -10.43 0.71
C ALA A 109 18.53 -10.30 -0.81
N VAL A 110 19.53 -9.55 -1.29
CA VAL A 110 19.82 -9.35 -2.72
C VAL A 110 20.23 -10.67 -3.38
N ALA A 111 21.12 -11.44 -2.76
CA ALA A 111 21.59 -12.71 -3.32
C ALA A 111 20.47 -13.75 -3.45
N LEU A 112 19.55 -13.80 -2.48
CA LEU A 112 18.39 -14.70 -2.52
C LEU A 112 17.37 -14.25 -3.56
N ALA A 113 17.15 -12.93 -3.72
CA ALA A 113 16.23 -12.42 -4.74
C ALA A 113 16.66 -12.85 -6.16
N TRP A 114 17.95 -12.78 -6.48
CA TRP A 114 18.49 -13.21 -7.78
C TRP A 114 18.34 -14.71 -8.08
N LYS A 115 18.08 -15.57 -7.08
CA LYS A 115 17.91 -17.02 -7.28
C LYS A 115 16.52 -17.40 -7.80
N VAL A 116 15.58 -16.47 -7.82
CA VAL A 116 14.20 -16.76 -8.19
C VAL A 116 14.02 -16.62 -9.70
N ASP A 117 13.50 -17.69 -10.32
CA ASP A 117 13.21 -17.70 -11.75
C ASP A 117 12.22 -16.58 -12.13
N GLY A 118 12.55 -15.87 -13.21
CA GLY A 118 11.73 -14.76 -13.71
C GLY A 118 12.13 -13.38 -13.17
N VAL A 119 13.01 -13.29 -12.17
CA VAL A 119 13.64 -12.03 -11.77
C VAL A 119 14.54 -11.53 -12.90
N ARG A 120 14.27 -10.32 -13.38
CA ARG A 120 15.01 -9.65 -14.46
C ARG A 120 15.97 -8.58 -13.96
N ASP A 121 15.67 -8.03 -12.79
CA ASP A 121 16.40 -6.91 -12.19
C ASP A 121 16.17 -6.95 -10.68
N VAL A 122 17.20 -6.64 -9.90
CA VAL A 122 17.11 -6.49 -8.44
C VAL A 122 17.65 -5.11 -8.10
N ILE A 123 16.74 -4.24 -7.69
CA ILE A 123 17.00 -2.85 -7.33
C ILE A 123 17.19 -2.83 -5.82
N ASN A 124 18.43 -2.59 -5.40
CA ASN A 124 18.82 -2.58 -3.99
C ASN A 124 18.81 -1.15 -3.44
N ASP A 125 17.75 -0.81 -2.72
CA ASP A 125 17.56 0.45 -1.98
C ASP A 125 17.60 0.21 -0.45
N ILE A 126 18.24 -0.88 0.00
CA ILE A 126 18.40 -1.20 1.42
C ILE A 126 19.53 -0.33 2.01
N ILE A 127 19.19 0.42 3.05
CA ILE A 127 20.12 1.29 3.78
C ILE A 127 20.60 0.54 5.03
N VAL A 128 21.92 0.48 5.23
CA VAL A 128 22.51 -0.04 6.47
C VAL A 128 22.67 1.10 7.46
N THR A 129 22.02 1.00 8.63
CA THR A 129 21.97 2.07 9.64
C THR A 129 21.66 1.52 11.04
N ASP A 130 22.21 2.17 12.07
CA ASP A 130 21.98 1.81 13.49
C ASP A 130 20.77 2.54 14.11
N LYS A 131 20.03 3.33 13.33
CA LYS A 131 18.89 4.13 13.81
C LYS A 131 17.60 3.30 13.83
N GLY A 132 16.91 3.26 14.98
CA GLY A 132 15.65 2.53 15.16
C GLY A 132 14.41 3.20 14.54
N SER A 133 13.45 2.38 14.10
CA SER A 133 12.46 2.73 13.06
C SER A 133 10.99 2.83 13.51
N LEU A 134 10.60 2.48 14.75
CA LEU A 134 9.17 2.27 15.09
C LEU A 134 8.25 3.48 14.83
N LEU A 135 8.66 4.71 15.18
CA LEU A 135 7.89 5.93 14.86
C LEU A 135 7.96 6.30 13.38
N ASP A 136 9.06 5.93 12.71
CA ASP A 136 9.23 6.12 11.28
C ASP A 136 8.28 5.18 10.51
N THR A 137 8.12 3.92 10.93
CA THR A 137 7.25 2.93 10.26
C THR A 137 5.78 3.35 10.18
N ALA A 138 5.19 3.84 11.29
CA ALA A 138 3.80 4.27 11.30
C ALA A 138 3.57 5.49 10.38
N ARG A 139 4.51 6.44 10.40
CA ARG A 139 4.50 7.62 9.53
C ARG A 139 4.70 7.24 8.07
N ASP A 140 5.62 6.34 7.77
CA ASP A 140 5.90 5.86 6.42
C ASP A 140 4.72 5.11 5.82
N SER A 141 4.04 4.30 6.65
CA SER A 141 2.79 3.62 6.26
C SER A 141 1.70 4.62 5.93
N TRP A 142 1.59 5.68 6.74
CA TRP A 142 0.68 6.79 6.48
C TRP A 142 1.04 7.47 5.14
N ILE A 143 2.31 7.83 4.92
CA ILE A 143 2.76 8.52 3.68
C ILE A 143 2.40 7.69 2.46
N THR A 144 2.69 6.39 2.52
CA THR A 144 2.36 5.43 1.46
C THR A 144 0.85 5.40 1.20
N ALA A 145 0.03 5.35 2.25
CA ALA A 145 -1.42 5.33 2.13
C ALA A 145 -1.96 6.63 1.53
N GLN A 146 -1.48 7.81 1.95
CA GLN A 146 -1.89 9.09 1.33
C GLN A 146 -1.48 9.15 -0.13
N LEU A 147 -0.24 8.80 -0.46
CA LEU A 147 0.22 8.85 -1.84
C LEU A 147 -0.63 7.94 -2.73
N LYS A 148 -0.83 6.68 -2.33
CA LYS A 148 -1.71 5.75 -3.06
C LYS A 148 -3.12 6.32 -3.21
N THR A 149 -3.66 6.97 -2.19
CA THR A 149 -4.98 7.61 -2.23
C THR A 149 -5.01 8.79 -3.22
N GLU A 150 -4.06 9.72 -3.15
CA GLU A 150 -3.98 10.88 -4.05
C GLU A 150 -3.84 10.44 -5.51
N LEU A 151 -2.96 9.49 -5.80
CA LEU A 151 -2.80 8.95 -7.15
C LEU A 151 -4.07 8.26 -7.65
N THR A 152 -4.80 7.55 -6.78
CA THR A 152 -6.07 6.90 -7.13
C THR A 152 -7.15 7.90 -7.51
N PHE A 153 -7.14 9.10 -6.92
CA PHE A 153 -8.12 10.15 -7.21
C PHE A 153 -7.70 11.11 -8.34
N ASP A 154 -6.43 11.12 -8.75
CA ASP A 154 -5.99 11.82 -9.96
C ASP A 154 -6.33 11.02 -11.21
N LYS A 155 -7.36 11.47 -11.93
CA LYS A 155 -7.84 10.84 -13.19
C LYS A 155 -6.80 10.84 -14.31
N SER A 156 -5.72 11.61 -14.17
CA SER A 156 -4.63 11.70 -15.13
C SER A 156 -3.46 10.76 -14.79
N VAL A 157 -3.63 9.93 -13.76
CA VAL A 157 -2.65 8.95 -13.28
C VAL A 157 -3.27 7.55 -13.29
N MET A 158 -2.57 6.59 -13.90
CA MET A 158 -2.92 5.17 -13.81
C MET A 158 -2.25 4.58 -12.58
N ALA A 159 -2.78 4.90 -11.39
CA ALA A 159 -2.20 4.56 -10.09
C ALA A 159 -1.85 3.07 -9.94
N ILE A 160 -2.62 2.21 -10.59
CA ILE A 160 -2.42 0.76 -10.63
C ILE A 160 -1.06 0.32 -11.22
N ASN A 161 -0.41 1.18 -12.01
CA ASN A 161 0.88 0.88 -12.62
C ASN A 161 2.08 1.26 -11.74
N TYR A 162 1.85 1.61 -10.48
CA TYR A 162 2.88 2.05 -9.55
C TYR A 162 2.85 1.19 -8.28
N ALA A 163 3.96 0.52 -8.00
CA ALA A 163 4.26 -0.04 -6.69
C ALA A 163 5.08 0.99 -5.90
N ILE A 164 4.63 1.28 -4.68
CA ILE A 164 5.12 2.40 -3.86
C ILE A 164 5.33 1.90 -2.45
N GLU A 165 6.53 2.15 -1.94
CA GLU A 165 6.93 1.89 -0.57
C GLU A 165 7.64 3.12 0.02
N THR A 166 7.44 3.39 1.31
CA THR A 166 8.12 4.49 2.01
C THR A 166 8.97 3.92 3.13
N VAL A 167 10.24 4.33 3.20
CA VAL A 167 11.16 3.94 4.27
C VAL A 167 11.93 5.16 4.77
N GLY A 168 11.81 5.48 6.05
CA GLY A 168 12.42 6.65 6.66
C GLY A 168 12.04 7.94 5.93
N GLY A 169 10.78 8.15 5.59
CA GLY A 169 10.31 9.33 4.85
C GLY A 169 10.89 9.46 3.43
N THR A 170 11.55 8.44 2.90
CA THR A 170 11.95 8.38 1.49
C THR A 170 10.94 7.51 0.77
N VAL A 171 10.32 8.06 -0.28
CA VAL A 171 9.37 7.32 -1.13
C VAL A 171 10.14 6.65 -2.25
N TYR A 172 10.02 5.33 -2.33
CA TYR A 172 10.54 4.50 -3.42
C TYR A 172 9.39 4.07 -4.32
N MET A 173 9.59 4.16 -5.62
CA MET A 173 8.56 3.77 -6.59
C MET A 173 9.13 3.02 -7.78
N ILE A 174 8.44 1.96 -8.17
CA ILE A 174 8.70 1.17 -9.37
C ILE A 174 7.39 0.99 -10.13
N GLY A 175 7.45 0.90 -11.46
CA GLY A 175 6.25 0.81 -12.27
C GLY A 175 6.45 1.21 -13.72
N ILE A 176 5.34 1.44 -14.41
CA ILE A 176 5.29 1.96 -15.79
C ILE A 176 4.33 3.15 -15.88
N ALA A 177 4.86 4.33 -16.19
CA ALA A 177 4.07 5.51 -16.49
C ALA A 177 3.62 5.51 -17.95
N GLN A 178 2.41 6.00 -18.27
CA GLN A 178 1.94 6.10 -19.66
C GLN A 178 2.79 7.08 -20.48
N ASN A 179 3.25 8.16 -19.86
CA ASN A 179 4.08 9.20 -20.47
C ASN A 179 4.81 10.03 -19.40
N GLN A 180 5.70 10.93 -19.85
CA GLN A 180 6.44 11.82 -18.95
C GLN A 180 5.53 12.70 -18.10
N GLY A 181 4.43 13.22 -18.66
CA GLY A 181 3.52 14.11 -17.92
C GLY A 181 2.80 13.41 -16.76
N GLU A 182 2.47 12.13 -16.91
CA GLU A 182 1.95 11.32 -15.79
C GLU A 182 3.03 11.11 -14.71
N LEU A 183 4.25 10.74 -15.12
CA LEU A 183 5.35 10.56 -14.18
C LEU A 183 5.63 11.84 -13.38
N ASP A 184 5.64 12.99 -14.04
CA ASP A 184 5.85 14.29 -13.39
C ASP A 184 4.75 14.60 -12.36
N ARG A 185 3.49 14.27 -12.66
CA ARG A 185 2.37 14.39 -11.70
C ARG A 185 2.56 13.49 -10.49
N VAL A 186 2.92 12.22 -10.70
CA VAL A 186 3.18 11.26 -9.61
C VAL A 186 4.30 11.77 -8.69
N LEU A 187 5.40 12.27 -9.28
CA LEU A 187 6.51 12.84 -8.51
C LEU A 187 6.11 14.12 -7.76
N ALA A 188 5.22 14.94 -8.32
CA ALA A 188 4.69 16.12 -7.66
C ALA A 188 3.84 15.74 -6.43
N HIS A 189 2.92 14.78 -6.57
CA HIS A 189 2.13 14.24 -5.45
C HIS A 189 3.02 13.71 -4.34
N ALA A 190 4.02 12.89 -4.67
CA ALA A 190 4.94 12.35 -3.68
C ALA A 190 5.67 13.46 -2.91
N ARG A 191 6.13 14.51 -3.61
CA ARG A 191 6.85 15.64 -2.99
C ARG A 191 5.96 16.58 -2.16
N SER A 192 4.66 16.62 -2.41
CA SER A 192 3.74 17.49 -1.65
C SER A 192 3.31 16.91 -0.31
N ILE A 193 3.50 15.61 -0.10
CA ILE A 193 3.08 14.94 1.13
C ILE A 193 3.97 15.35 2.31
N ALA A 194 3.35 15.69 3.43
CA ALA A 194 4.05 16.05 4.64
C ALA A 194 5.01 14.92 5.08
N TYR A 195 6.17 15.32 5.59
CA TYR A 195 7.24 14.42 6.07
C TYR A 195 7.98 13.60 4.99
N VAL A 196 7.63 13.74 3.70
CA VAL A 196 8.48 13.23 2.62
C VAL A 196 9.77 14.02 2.59
N ARG A 197 10.89 13.29 2.70
CA ARG A 197 12.26 13.81 2.71
C ARG A 197 12.93 13.68 1.35
N ALA A 198 12.65 12.59 0.64
CA ALA A 198 13.21 12.29 -0.66
C ALA A 198 12.28 11.39 -1.48
N VAL A 199 12.49 11.37 -2.79
CA VAL A 199 11.78 10.48 -3.72
C VAL A 199 12.82 9.81 -4.61
N VAL A 200 12.83 8.47 -4.59
CA VAL A 200 13.67 7.61 -5.43
C VAL A 200 12.78 6.96 -6.47
N ASN A 201 13.06 7.24 -7.74
CA ASN A 201 12.20 6.87 -8.85
C ASN A 201 12.85 5.82 -9.76
N HIS A 202 12.26 4.64 -9.81
CA HIS A 202 12.62 3.54 -10.70
C HIS A 202 11.55 3.23 -11.76
N VAL A 203 10.54 4.10 -11.89
CA VAL A 203 9.45 3.98 -12.86
C VAL A 203 9.99 4.18 -14.26
N ARG A 204 9.57 3.31 -15.18
CA ARG A 204 9.89 3.42 -16.61
C ARG A 204 8.73 4.08 -17.34
N ILE A 205 9.04 4.75 -18.44
CA ILE A 205 8.00 5.28 -19.34
C ILE A 205 7.63 4.18 -20.34
N LYS A 206 6.34 3.99 -20.57
CA LYS A 206 5.80 3.08 -21.57
C LYS A 206 6.45 3.39 -22.93
N ARG A 207 7.02 2.36 -23.56
CA ARG A 207 7.54 2.51 -24.92
C ARG A 207 6.37 2.59 -25.91
N PRO A 208 6.45 3.46 -26.94
CA PRO A 208 5.47 3.40 -28.02
C PRO A 208 5.53 2.02 -28.67
N SER A 209 4.37 1.39 -28.83
CA SER A 209 4.17 0.14 -29.58
C SER A 209 4.18 0.39 -31.08
#